data_AF-A0A7V6PX70-F1
#
_entry.id   AF-A0A7V6PX70-F1
#
_cell.length_a   1.000
_cell.length_b   1.000
_cell.length_c   1.000
_cell.angle_alpha   90.00
_cell.angle_beta   90.00
_cell.angle_gamma   90.00
#
_symmetry.space_group_name_H-M   'P 1'
#
loop_
_entity.id
_entity.type
_entity.pdbx_description
1 polymer ?
#
loop_
_entity_poly.entity_id
_entity_poly.type
_entity_poly.pdbx_seq_one_letter_code
_entity_poly.pdbx_strand_id
1 'polypeptide(L)'
;MNLKEEFLKYIGDEYSLVGYARSYKLVFLKLFLQFMDSEGKVKEIDLAREFKRFYEKRKEQRLLPDINADPRIQNVDTSTISQIISVIRDNPFRVISDRGFVYHKNINGEEYYLINNELLREFTEDFKKKMTNLIEKKINLYFSRIDKGEKIAGSNNSLKTLLIDLMNNYVKARTSEV
;
A
#
# COMPACT_ATOMS: atom_id res chain seq x y z
N MET A 1 -15.37 15.77 -10.10
CA MET A 1 -15.15 14.54 -9.30
C MET A 1 -14.86 15.03 -7.90
N ASN A 2 -15.58 14.56 -6.88
CA ASN A 2 -15.29 14.94 -5.50
C ASN A 2 -14.09 14.13 -4.96
N LEU A 3 -13.54 14.53 -3.81
CA LEU A 3 -12.31 13.92 -3.31
C LEU A 3 -12.49 12.43 -2.96
N LYS A 4 -13.69 12.00 -2.57
CA LYS A 4 -14.03 10.59 -2.32
C LYS A 4 -14.00 9.76 -3.60
N GLU A 5 -14.58 10.25 -4.69
CA GLU A 5 -14.54 9.60 -6.00
C GLU A 5 -13.09 9.50 -6.50
N GLU A 6 -12.29 10.54 -6.30
CA GLU A 6 -10.85 10.53 -6.57
C GLU A 6 -10.10 9.48 -5.75
N PHE A 7 -10.40 9.38 -4.46
CA PHE A 7 -9.80 8.40 -3.57
C PHE A 7 -10.18 6.96 -3.98
N LEU A 8 -11.45 6.72 -4.30
CA LEU A 8 -11.93 5.41 -4.78
C LEU A 8 -11.26 5.03 -6.11
N LYS A 9 -11.19 5.97 -7.06
CA LYS A 9 -10.51 5.77 -8.35
C LYS A 9 -9.02 5.51 -8.16
N TYR A 10 -8.38 6.23 -7.23
CA TYR A 10 -6.98 6.06 -6.90
C TYR A 10 -6.69 4.67 -6.31
N ILE A 11 -7.58 4.15 -5.47
CA ILE A 11 -7.48 2.79 -4.95
C ILE A 11 -7.71 1.78 -6.07
N GLY A 12 -8.74 1.99 -6.88
CA GLY A 12 -9.12 1.16 -8.01
C GLY A 12 -9.78 -0.17 -7.59
N ASP A 13 -10.14 -0.98 -8.59
CA ASP A 13 -10.87 -2.24 -8.42
C ASP A 13 -10.09 -3.32 -7.64
N GLU A 14 -10.81 -4.21 -6.94
CA GLU A 14 -10.20 -5.25 -6.09
C GLU A 14 -9.38 -6.29 -6.86
N TYR A 15 -9.66 -6.48 -8.15
CA TYR A 15 -8.96 -7.43 -9.02
C TYR A 15 -7.85 -6.80 -9.87
N SER A 16 -7.61 -5.48 -9.72
CA SER A 16 -6.63 -4.74 -10.51
C SER A 16 -5.48 -4.21 -9.67
N LEU A 17 -4.26 -4.41 -10.16
CA LEU A 17 -3.02 -3.83 -9.60
C LEU A 17 -2.47 -2.69 -10.46
N VAL A 18 -3.28 -2.15 -11.40
CA VAL A 18 -2.87 -1.01 -12.21
C VAL A 18 -2.50 0.16 -11.31
N GLY A 19 -1.31 0.73 -11.51
CA GLY A 19 -0.77 1.81 -10.67
C GLY A 19 -0.12 1.35 -9.36
N TYR A 20 0.08 0.05 -9.14
CA TYR A 20 0.76 -0.52 -7.98
C TYR A 20 2.00 -1.33 -8.40
N ALA A 21 3.12 -0.63 -8.57
CA ALA A 21 4.41 -1.26 -8.89
C ALA A 21 5.09 -1.89 -7.66
N ARG A 22 4.76 -1.42 -6.45
CA ARG A 22 5.22 -1.93 -5.15
C ARG A 22 4.07 -1.97 -4.16
N SER A 23 4.18 -2.79 -3.11
CA SER A 23 3.14 -2.91 -2.07
C SER A 23 3.05 -1.69 -1.15
N TYR A 24 4.08 -0.83 -1.10
CA TYR A 24 4.25 0.19 -0.06
C TYR A 24 3.03 1.10 0.09
N LYS A 25 2.44 1.52 -1.03
CA LYS A 25 1.23 2.34 -1.04
C LYS A 25 0.02 1.62 -0.45
N LEU A 26 -0.17 0.34 -0.79
CA LEU A 26 -1.26 -0.46 -0.24
C LEU A 26 -1.07 -0.70 1.26
N VAL A 27 0.14 -1.05 1.67
CA VAL A 27 0.47 -1.29 3.09
C VAL A 27 0.30 -0.02 3.90
N PHE A 28 0.79 1.13 3.42
CA PHE A 28 0.55 2.42 4.06
C PHE A 28 -0.95 2.71 4.21
N LEU A 29 -1.74 2.63 3.13
CA LEU A 29 -3.16 2.95 3.18
C LEU A 29 -3.93 2.01 4.12
N LYS A 30 -3.60 0.71 4.13
CA LYS A 30 -4.21 -0.25 5.06
C LYS A 30 -3.93 0.16 6.50
N LEU A 31 -2.67 0.36 6.86
CA LEU A 31 -2.28 0.69 8.22
C LEU A 31 -2.83 2.06 8.63
N PHE A 32 -2.76 3.05 7.75
CA PHE A 32 -3.34 4.36 7.98
C PHE A 32 -4.82 4.23 8.32
N LEU A 33 -5.62 3.57 7.49
CA LEU A 33 -7.05 3.38 7.77
C LEU A 33 -7.32 2.54 9.03
N GLN A 34 -6.50 1.53 9.33
CA GLN A 34 -6.69 0.71 10.53
C GLN A 34 -6.42 1.48 11.83
N PHE A 35 -5.39 2.32 11.86
CA PHE A 35 -4.96 3.04 13.06
C PHE A 35 -5.49 4.47 13.16
N MET A 36 -6.17 4.96 12.12
CA MET A 36 -6.79 6.29 12.12
C MET A 36 -7.81 6.43 13.25
N ASP A 37 -7.63 7.44 14.09
CA ASP A 37 -8.57 7.81 15.15
C ASP A 37 -9.81 8.54 14.59
N SER A 38 -10.72 8.93 15.48
CA SER A 38 -11.95 9.65 15.10
C SER A 38 -11.69 11.06 14.57
N GLU A 39 -10.50 11.62 14.79
CA GLU A 39 -10.08 12.92 14.26
C GLU A 39 -9.31 12.78 12.93
N GLY A 40 -9.18 11.56 12.41
CA GLY A 40 -8.51 11.32 11.14
C GLY A 40 -6.99 11.25 11.22
N LYS A 41 -6.42 11.01 12.41
CA LYS A 41 -4.98 11.11 12.67
C LYS A 41 -4.36 9.73 12.95
N VAL A 42 -3.09 9.58 12.57
CA VAL A 42 -2.23 8.46 12.93
C VAL A 42 -0.85 8.99 13.31
N LYS A 43 -0.32 8.59 14.47
CA LYS A 43 1.07 8.90 14.85
C LYS A 43 2.05 8.26 13.86
N GLU A 44 2.98 9.05 13.32
CA GLU A 44 3.93 8.56 12.32
C GLU A 44 4.77 7.40 12.85
N ILE A 45 5.22 7.50 14.10
CA ILE A 45 6.05 6.47 14.73
C ILE A 45 5.31 5.12 14.83
N ASP A 46 4.01 5.13 15.11
CA ASP A 46 3.21 3.92 15.27
C ASP A 46 2.90 3.29 13.92
N LEU A 47 2.57 4.12 12.92
CA LEU A 47 2.43 3.64 11.54
C LEU A 47 3.73 3.02 11.04
N ALA A 48 4.88 3.64 11.31
CA ALA A 48 6.19 3.14 10.88
C ALA A 48 6.55 1.81 11.56
N ARG A 49 6.22 1.62 12.84
CA ARG A 49 6.39 0.35 13.54
C ARG A 49 5.58 -0.77 12.91
N GLU A 50 4.30 -0.52 12.63
CA GLU A 50 3.44 -1.54 12.02
C GLU A 50 3.77 -1.78 10.55
N PHE A 51 4.26 -0.76 9.84
CA PHE A 51 4.79 -0.90 8.49
C PHE A 51 6.03 -1.80 8.48
N LYS A 52 6.98 -1.58 9.39
CA LYS A 52 8.14 -2.47 9.58
C LYS A 52 7.68 -3.90 9.88
N ARG A 53 6.77 -4.05 10.85
CA ARG A 53 6.25 -5.34 11.30
C ARG A 53 5.58 -6.13 10.18
N PHE A 54 4.89 -5.46 9.26
CA PHE A 54 4.30 -6.11 8.09
C PHE A 54 5.37 -6.84 7.26
N TYR A 55 6.49 -6.17 6.95
CA TYR A 55 7.56 -6.78 6.15
C TYR A 55 8.42 -7.77 6.95
N GLU A 56 8.59 -7.57 8.25
CA GLU A 56 9.23 -8.55 9.13
C GLU A 56 8.49 -9.89 9.10
N LYS A 57 7.15 -9.87 9.24
CA LYS A 57 6.32 -11.09 9.16
C LYS A 57 6.48 -11.82 7.83
N ARG A 58 6.60 -11.09 6.72
CA ARG A 58 6.87 -11.71 5.41
C ARG A 58 8.23 -12.42 5.41
N LYS A 59 9.27 -11.77 5.93
CA LYS A 59 10.61 -12.35 6.04
C LYS A 59 10.64 -13.57 6.96
N GLU A 60 9.96 -13.53 8.10
CA GLU A 60 9.78 -14.66 9.02
C GLU A 60 9.14 -15.87 8.33
N GLN A 61 8.18 -15.62 7.42
CA GLN A 61 7.53 -16.62 6.59
C GLN A 61 8.37 -17.06 5.38
N ARG A 62 9.62 -16.58 5.26
CA ARG A 62 10.51 -16.82 4.10
C ARG A 62 9.91 -16.37 2.77
N LEU A 63 9.06 -15.34 2.80
CA LEU A 63 8.49 -14.71 1.62
C LEU A 63 9.28 -13.43 1.29
N LEU A 64 9.34 -13.08 0.01
CA LEU A 64 9.92 -11.79 -0.40
C LEU A 64 9.18 -10.64 0.28
N PRO A 65 9.89 -9.64 0.84
CA PRO A 65 9.24 -8.47 1.42
C PRO A 65 8.51 -7.65 0.35
N ASP A 66 9.10 -7.46 -0.83
CA ASP A 66 8.46 -6.84 -2.01
C ASP A 66 9.27 -7.17 -3.28
N ILE A 67 8.71 -6.89 -4.47
CA ILE A 67 9.48 -6.90 -5.72
C ILE A 67 10.43 -5.71 -5.76
N ASN A 68 11.72 -5.96 -6.04
CA ASN A 68 12.75 -4.92 -6.09
C ASN A 68 12.67 -3.97 -4.88
N ALA A 69 12.58 -4.57 -3.68
CA ALA A 69 12.41 -3.86 -2.44
C ALA A 69 13.54 -2.85 -2.21
N ASP A 70 13.20 -1.69 -1.63
CA ASP A 70 14.20 -0.76 -1.09
C ASP A 70 15.14 -1.52 -0.14
N PRO A 71 16.47 -1.27 -0.16
CA PRO A 71 17.40 -1.97 0.71
C PRO A 71 17.01 -1.94 2.21
N ARG A 72 16.34 -0.89 2.67
CA ARG A 72 15.83 -0.75 4.04
C ARG A 72 14.63 -1.67 4.32
N ILE A 73 13.86 -2.03 3.30
CA ILE A 73 12.75 -3.00 3.40
C ILE A 73 13.25 -4.43 3.16
N GLN A 74 14.25 -4.62 2.30
CA GLN A 74 14.91 -5.92 2.12
C GLN A 74 15.59 -6.39 3.43
N ASN A 75 16.23 -5.46 4.14
CA ASN A 75 16.89 -5.67 5.42
C ASN A 75 16.06 -5.09 6.56
N VAL A 76 14.74 -5.35 6.53
CA VAL A 76 13.79 -4.73 7.46
C VAL A 76 14.11 -5.05 8.92
N ASP A 77 14.59 -6.25 9.23
CA ASP A 77 15.00 -6.72 10.55
C ASP A 77 16.07 -5.83 11.19
N THR A 78 17.07 -5.41 10.41
CA THR A 78 18.16 -4.54 10.90
C THR A 78 17.87 -3.05 10.73
N SER A 79 16.81 -2.70 10.00
CA SER A 79 16.47 -1.30 9.74
C SER A 79 15.85 -0.63 10.96
N THR A 80 16.30 0.59 11.26
CA THR A 80 15.75 1.41 12.34
C THR A 80 14.39 1.98 11.95
N ILE A 81 13.57 2.37 12.93
CA ILE A 81 12.27 3.01 12.67
C ILE A 81 12.44 4.32 11.88
N SER A 82 13.51 5.09 12.13
CA SER A 82 13.79 6.31 11.36
C SER A 82 14.03 6.01 9.88
N GLN A 83 14.78 4.94 9.56
CA GLN A 83 14.96 4.52 8.16
C GLN A 83 13.64 4.09 7.51
N ILE A 84 12.75 3.42 8.27
CA ILE A 84 11.41 3.04 7.78
C ILE A 84 10.55 4.28 7.54
N ILE A 85 10.59 5.28 8.42
CA ILE A 85 9.93 6.57 8.22
C ILE A 85 10.41 7.22 6.93
N SER A 86 11.72 7.23 6.65
CA SER A 86 12.24 7.75 5.38
C SER A 86 11.67 7.00 4.18
N VAL A 87 11.62 5.66 4.20
CA VAL A 87 10.99 4.88 3.11
C VAL A 87 9.53 5.29 2.91
N ILE A 88 8.77 5.44 4.00
CA ILE A 88 7.36 5.84 3.96
C ILE A 88 7.22 7.24 3.34
N ARG A 89 8.01 8.21 3.81
CA ARG A 89 7.98 9.60 3.32
C ARG A 89 8.36 9.70 1.85
N ASP A 90 9.46 9.07 1.44
CA ASP A 90 10.02 9.16 0.08
C ASP A 90 9.07 8.55 -0.98
N ASN A 91 8.29 7.54 -0.57
CA ASN A 91 7.54 6.70 -1.50
C ASN A 91 6.04 6.73 -1.25
N PRO A 92 5.42 5.87 -0.40
CA PRO A 92 3.97 5.79 -0.33
C PRO A 92 3.33 7.09 0.15
N PHE A 93 3.88 7.77 1.16
CA PHE A 93 3.30 9.01 1.66
C PHE A 93 3.32 10.09 0.59
N ARG A 94 4.46 10.35 -0.06
CA ARG A 94 4.58 11.39 -1.09
C ARG A 94 3.52 11.25 -2.17
N VAL A 95 3.37 10.07 -2.77
CA VAL A 95 2.42 9.86 -3.88
C VAL A 95 0.95 9.86 -3.46
N ILE A 96 0.65 9.69 -2.17
CA ILE A 96 -0.70 9.81 -1.60
C ILE A 96 -0.97 11.27 -1.27
N SER A 97 0.01 11.97 -0.68
CA SER A 97 -0.06 13.38 -0.33
C SER A 97 -0.15 14.27 -1.56
N ASP A 98 0.55 13.93 -2.66
CA ASP A 98 0.48 14.65 -3.95
C ASP A 98 -0.96 14.65 -4.53
N ARG A 99 -1.82 13.72 -4.09
CA ARG A 99 -3.24 13.66 -4.47
C ARG A 99 -4.16 14.38 -3.48
N GLY A 100 -3.61 14.94 -2.41
CA GLY A 100 -4.38 15.66 -1.39
C GLY A 100 -5.20 14.77 -0.45
N PHE A 101 -4.94 13.45 -0.39
CA PHE A 101 -5.71 12.54 0.47
C PHE A 101 -5.24 12.51 1.92
N VAL A 102 -3.93 12.60 2.13
CA VAL A 102 -3.29 12.54 3.45
C VAL A 102 -2.23 13.63 3.53
N TYR A 103 -2.09 14.25 4.69
CA TYR A 103 -1.12 15.30 4.98
C TYR A 103 -0.24 14.88 6.17
N HIS A 104 0.90 15.53 6.31
CA HIS A 104 1.79 15.36 7.45
C HIS A 104 1.81 16.64 8.28
N LYS A 105 1.75 16.52 9.61
CA LYS A 105 1.77 17.66 10.52
C LYS A 105 2.44 17.32 11.85
N ASN A 106 3.26 18.24 12.33
CA ASN A 106 3.75 18.24 13.71
C ASN A 106 2.68 18.88 14.63
N ILE A 107 2.29 18.16 15.68
CA ILE A 107 1.35 18.63 16.71
C ILE A 107 2.04 18.44 18.06
N ASN A 108 2.39 19.54 18.73
CA ASN A 108 3.03 19.54 20.05
C ASN A 108 4.33 18.70 20.12
N GLY A 109 5.14 18.72 19.05
CA GLY A 109 6.41 17.99 18.99
C GLY A 109 6.28 16.53 18.53
N GLU A 110 5.07 16.04 18.27
CA GLU A 110 4.83 14.71 17.70
C GLU A 110 4.39 14.80 16.24
N GLU A 111 4.87 13.88 15.40
CA GLU A 111 4.55 13.83 13.97
C GLU A 111 3.33 12.94 13.68
N TYR A 112 2.42 13.44 12.86
CA TYR A 112 1.17 12.75 12.50
C TYR A 112 0.95 12.74 10.99
N TYR A 113 0.33 11.66 10.51
CA TYR A 113 -0.38 11.64 9.24
C TYR A 113 -1.86 11.94 9.50
N LEU A 114 -2.47 12.79 8.66
CA LEU A 114 -3.85 13.24 8.80
C LEU A 114 -4.59 13.04 7.49
N ILE A 115 -5.79 12.49 7.53
CA ILE A 115 -6.63 12.42 6.35
C ILE A 115 -7.16 13.82 6.01
N ASN A 116 -7.42 14.08 4.74
CA ASN A 116 -8.07 15.31 4.32
C ASN A 116 -9.45 15.45 4.98
N ASN A 117 -9.78 16.65 5.47
CA ASN A 117 -11.03 16.92 6.18
C ASN A 117 -12.30 16.69 5.32
N GLU A 118 -12.24 16.94 4.01
CA GLU A 118 -13.34 16.60 3.09
C GLU A 118 -13.51 15.08 3.03
N LEU A 119 -12.41 14.35 2.92
CA LEU A 119 -12.43 12.90 2.89
C LEU A 119 -12.85 12.31 4.25
N LEU A 120 -12.41 12.89 5.38
CA LEU A 120 -12.78 12.46 6.74
C LEU A 120 -14.29 12.43 6.94
N ARG A 121 -15.00 13.45 6.44
CA ARG A 121 -16.47 13.52 6.52
C ARG A 121 -17.17 12.36 5.81
N GLU A 122 -16.50 11.72 4.86
CA GLU A 122 -16.99 10.57 4.11
C GLU A 122 -16.63 9.22 4.76
N PHE A 123 -15.72 9.22 5.74
CA PHE A 123 -15.24 8.02 6.43
C PHE A 123 -16.15 7.62 7.60
N THR A 124 -17.34 7.11 7.27
CA THR A 124 -18.11 6.31 8.24
C THR A 124 -17.36 5.02 8.60
N GLU A 125 -17.67 4.40 9.74
CA GLU A 125 -17.05 3.12 10.13
C GLU A 125 -17.26 2.02 9.06
N ASP A 126 -18.44 1.98 8.44
CA ASP A 126 -18.73 1.06 7.34
C ASP A 126 -17.88 1.34 6.11
N PHE A 127 -17.70 2.62 5.75
CA PHE A 127 -16.84 2.99 4.64
C PHE A 127 -15.39 2.65 4.93
N LYS A 128 -14.89 2.97 6.14
CA LYS A 128 -13.55 2.62 6.62
C LYS A 128 -13.29 1.12 6.53
N LYS A 129 -14.23 0.30 7.01
CA LYS A 129 -14.17 -1.16 6.93
C LYS A 129 -14.17 -1.66 5.48
N LYS A 130 -15.06 -1.13 4.63
CA LYS A 130 -15.12 -1.47 3.20
C LYS A 130 -13.79 -1.17 2.50
N MET A 131 -13.22 0.01 2.73
CA MET A 131 -11.95 0.42 2.13
C MET A 131 -10.77 -0.40 2.64
N THR A 132 -10.72 -0.68 3.94
CA THR A 132 -9.69 -1.55 4.53
C THR A 132 -9.74 -2.95 3.91
N ASN A 133 -10.93 -3.55 3.78
CA ASN A 133 -11.12 -4.86 3.16
C ASN A 133 -10.73 -4.87 1.67
N LEU A 134 -11.07 -3.82 0.93
CA LEU A 134 -10.66 -3.66 -0.46
C LEU A 134 -9.13 -3.65 -0.59
N ILE A 135 -8.45 -2.85 0.24
CA ILE A 135 -6.99 -2.76 0.23
C ILE A 135 -6.36 -4.09 0.65
N GLU A 136 -6.89 -4.77 1.66
CA GLU A 136 -6.46 -6.11 2.10
C GLU A 136 -6.50 -7.11 0.93
N LYS A 137 -7.61 -7.16 0.19
CA LYS A 137 -7.74 -8.03 -0.99
C LYS A 137 -6.69 -7.70 -2.06
N LYS A 138 -6.39 -6.42 -2.28
CA LYS A 138 -5.36 -6.00 -3.24
C LYS A 138 -3.94 -6.36 -2.77
N ILE A 139 -3.65 -6.25 -1.48
CA ILE A 139 -2.38 -6.72 -0.90
C ILE A 139 -2.23 -8.24 -1.12
N ASN A 140 -3.29 -9.00 -0.85
CA ASN A 140 -3.30 -10.45 -1.07
C ASN A 140 -3.12 -10.79 -2.55
N LEU A 141 -3.80 -10.09 -3.45
CA LEU A 141 -3.63 -10.26 -4.89
C LEU A 141 -2.18 -9.98 -5.32
N TYR A 142 -1.63 -8.85 -4.86
CA TYR A 142 -0.25 -8.42 -5.15
C TYR A 142 0.77 -9.50 -4.75
N PHE A 143 0.75 -9.91 -3.48
CA PHE A 143 1.70 -10.89 -2.99
C PHE A 143 1.42 -12.30 -3.51
N SER A 144 0.18 -12.65 -3.83
CA SER A 144 -0.08 -13.94 -4.49
C SER A 144 0.65 -14.06 -5.84
N ARG A 145 0.86 -12.94 -6.57
CA ARG A 145 1.61 -12.93 -7.83
C ARG A 145 3.11 -13.04 -7.60
N ILE A 146 3.63 -12.33 -6.60
CA ILE A 146 5.05 -12.38 -6.22
C ILE A 146 5.41 -13.77 -5.70
N ASP A 147 4.64 -14.29 -4.74
CA ASP A 147 4.95 -15.54 -4.05
C ASP A 147 4.77 -16.75 -4.99
N LYS A 148 3.82 -16.69 -5.93
CA LYS A 148 3.74 -17.68 -7.03
C LYS A 148 4.88 -17.50 -8.04
N GLY A 149 5.21 -16.27 -8.40
CA GLY A 149 6.30 -15.93 -9.31
C GLY A 149 7.66 -16.41 -8.79
N GLU A 150 7.91 -16.32 -7.49
CA GLU A 150 9.07 -16.89 -6.79
C GLU A 150 9.09 -18.42 -6.85
N LYS A 151 7.97 -19.07 -6.52
CA LYS A 151 7.83 -20.54 -6.64
C LYS A 151 8.10 -21.02 -8.07
N ILE A 152 7.75 -20.21 -9.07
CA ILE A 152 8.00 -20.48 -10.49
C ILE A 152 9.41 -20.04 -10.92
N ALA A 153 10.02 -19.03 -10.33
CA ALA A 153 11.37 -18.54 -10.66
C ALA A 153 12.49 -19.50 -10.23
N GLY A 154 12.21 -20.40 -9.28
CA GLY A 154 13.01 -21.62 -9.10
C GLY A 154 13.00 -22.58 -10.31
N SER A 155 12.23 -22.26 -11.36
CA SER A 155 12.09 -22.98 -12.63
C SER A 155 12.10 -21.99 -13.82
N ASN A 156 13.30 -21.56 -14.26
CA ASN A 156 13.74 -20.96 -15.55
C ASN A 156 12.80 -20.16 -16.51
N ASN A 157 11.54 -19.85 -16.23
CA ASN A 157 10.58 -19.25 -17.17
C ASN A 157 9.79 -18.04 -16.62
N SER A 158 10.19 -17.51 -15.47
CA SER A 158 9.41 -16.56 -14.65
C SER A 158 9.11 -15.20 -15.30
N LEU A 159 10.06 -14.58 -16.00
CA LEU A 159 9.87 -13.24 -16.60
C LEU A 159 8.85 -13.23 -17.74
N LYS A 160 8.77 -14.30 -18.54
CA LYS A 160 7.79 -14.40 -19.63
C LYS A 160 6.37 -14.52 -19.08
N THR A 161 6.17 -15.31 -18.05
CA THR A 161 4.85 -15.51 -17.44
C THR A 161 4.34 -14.23 -16.79
N LEU A 162 5.20 -13.50 -16.07
CA LEU A 162 4.85 -12.20 -15.49
C LEU A 162 4.47 -11.17 -16.54
N LEU A 163 5.21 -11.09 -17.66
CA LEU A 163 4.88 -10.19 -18.77
C LEU A 163 3.57 -10.56 -19.45
N ILE A 164 3.31 -11.86 -19.66
CA ILE A 164 2.07 -12.36 -20.25
C ILE A 164 0.88 -12.04 -19.35
N ASP A 165 0.99 -12.24 -18.04
CA ASP A 165 -0.07 -11.91 -17.09
C ASP A 165 -0.33 -10.40 -17.02
N LEU A 166 0.72 -9.59 -17.12
CA LEU A 166 0.57 -8.13 -17.14
C LEU A 166 -0.15 -7.66 -18.41
N MET A 167 0.24 -8.22 -19.57
CA MET A 167 -0.40 -7.92 -20.86
C MET A 167 -1.85 -8.39 -20.90
N ASN A 168 -2.14 -9.59 -20.41
CA ASN A 168 -3.51 -10.12 -20.39
C ASN A 168 -4.44 -9.30 -19.51
N ASN A 169 -3.95 -8.83 -18.35
CA ASN A 169 -4.72 -7.96 -17.48
C ASN A 169 -4.93 -6.57 -18.11
N TYR A 170 -3.94 -6.04 -18.83
CA TYR A 170 -4.07 -4.78 -19.57
C TYR A 170 -5.12 -4.87 -20.69
N VAL A 171 -5.11 -5.96 -21.47
CA VAL A 171 -6.11 -6.20 -22.52
C VAL A 171 -7.51 -6.33 -21.93
N LYS A 172 -7.66 -7.12 -20.85
CA LYS A 172 -8.96 -7.36 -20.22
C LYS A 172 -9.58 -6.07 -19.68
N ALA A 173 -8.78 -5.19 -19.07
CA ALA A 173 -9.23 -3.90 -18.58
C ALA A 173 -9.72 -2.96 -19.71
N ARG A 174 -9.16 -3.05 -20.92
CA ARG A 174 -9.59 -2.27 -22.09
C ARG A 174 -10.81 -2.83 -22.79
N THR A 175 -10.99 -4.16 -22.79
CA THR A 175 -12.12 -4.82 -23.46
C THR A 175 -13.41 -4.81 -22.64
N SER A 176 -13.34 -4.49 -21.34
CA SER A 176 -14.52 -4.34 -20.48
C SER A 176 -15.14 -2.94 -20.50
N GLU A 177 -14.59 -2.01 -21.30
CA GLU A 177 -15.12 -0.65 -21.52
C GLU A 177 -15.88 -0.51 -22.87
N VAL A 178 -16.33 -1.62 -23.47
CA VAL A 178 -17.14 -1.64 -24.70
C VAL A 178 -18.51 -2.27 -24.45
#